data_AF-A0A357CET6-F1
#
_entry.id   AF-A0A357CET6-F1
#
_cell.length_a   1.000
_cell.length_b   1.000
_cell.length_c   1.000
_cell.angle_alpha   90.00
_cell.angle_beta   90.00
_cell.angle_gamma   90.00
#
_symmetry.space_group_name_H-M   'P 1'
#
loop_
_entity.id
_entity.type
_entity.pdbx_description
1 polymer ?
#
loop_
_entity_poly.entity_id
_entity_poly.type
_entity_poly.pdbx_seq_one_letter_code
_entity_poly.pdbx_strand_id
1 'polypeptide(L)'
;MHNSVRDLISLECSVLETDTDQTDPLRPFDGRQSEVAAELQRGVCRAFRARGHSVVTELSLANGRRADVVALSPGGDVLIVEIKSCLLDYRSDAKWQDYLSYCDRLYFAVASDFLCEVIPVAAGLILADRYGAELMREPIEERLSAARRKAMMLCFARAAALRLQRHLDPGCGFEI
;
A
#
# COMPACT_ATOMS: atom_id res chain seq x y z
N MET A 1 0.71 -53.44 7.60
CA MET A 1 0.99 -52.46 8.66
C MET A 1 2.43 -51.99 8.51
N HIS A 2 2.64 -50.88 7.80
CA HIS A 2 3.87 -50.09 7.82
C HIS A 2 3.46 -48.66 7.41
N ASN A 3 3.69 -47.70 8.31
CA ASN A 3 3.45 -46.27 8.13
C ASN A 3 4.44 -45.69 7.12
N SER A 4 3.96 -44.82 6.23
CA SER A 4 4.80 -43.79 5.61
C SER A 4 4.02 -42.49 5.52
N VAL A 5 4.56 -41.47 6.17
CA VAL A 5 4.10 -40.09 6.19
C VAL A 5 4.51 -39.47 4.85
N ARG A 6 3.52 -39.04 4.04
CA ARG A 6 3.53 -37.93 3.07
C ARG A 6 2.27 -38.02 2.22
N ASP A 7 1.80 -36.86 1.79
CA ASP A 7 0.69 -36.66 0.83
C ASP A 7 -0.71 -36.73 1.42
N LEU A 8 -1.18 -35.58 1.91
CA LEU A 8 -2.53 -35.04 1.69
C LEU A 8 -2.54 -33.57 2.16
N ILE A 9 -1.66 -32.78 1.53
CA ILE A 9 -1.82 -31.33 1.43
C ILE A 9 -2.68 -31.11 0.18
N SER A 10 -4.00 -31.08 0.37
CA SER A 10 -4.96 -30.61 -0.62
C SER A 10 -6.19 -30.12 0.14
N LEU A 11 -6.12 -28.89 0.67
CA LEU A 11 -7.33 -28.09 0.80
C LEU A 11 -7.25 -27.04 -0.30
N GLU A 12 -7.95 -27.36 -1.38
CA GLU A 12 -8.10 -26.56 -2.58
C GLU A 12 -8.71 -25.20 -2.21
N CYS A 13 -7.97 -24.15 -2.53
CA CYS A 13 -8.51 -22.81 -2.73
C CYS A 13 -9.46 -22.92 -3.93
N SER A 14 -10.75 -23.18 -3.69
CA SER A 14 -11.75 -23.19 -4.75
C SER A 14 -11.99 -21.75 -5.20
N VAL A 15 -11.25 -21.35 -6.23
CA VAL A 15 -11.51 -20.15 -7.03
C VAL A 15 -12.91 -20.32 -7.60
N LEU A 16 -13.88 -19.62 -7.03
CA LEU A 16 -15.16 -19.38 -7.69
C LEU A 16 -14.86 -18.42 -8.85
N GLU A 17 -14.68 -19.00 -10.04
CA GLU A 17 -14.71 -18.26 -11.30
C GLU A 17 -16.03 -17.48 -11.37
N THR A 18 -15.94 -16.17 -11.20
CA THR A 18 -17.00 -15.24 -11.60
C THR A 18 -16.47 -14.43 -12.77
N ASP A 19 -17.28 -14.47 -13.82
CA ASP A 19 -17.00 -14.07 -15.18
C ASP A 19 -16.83 -12.54 -15.30
N THR A 20 -15.75 -12.17 -15.99
CA THR A 20 -15.41 -10.92 -16.67
C THR A 20 -16.12 -9.60 -16.26
N ASP A 21 -15.38 -8.74 -15.55
CA ASP A 21 -15.34 -7.31 -15.92
C ASP A 21 -13.89 -6.88 -16.17
N GLN A 22 -13.65 -6.49 -17.42
CA GLN A 22 -12.35 -6.14 -17.97
C GLN A 22 -11.95 -4.73 -17.53
N THR A 23 -10.69 -4.61 -17.11
CA THR A 23 -9.91 -3.36 -17.09
C THR A 23 -10.52 -2.20 -16.30
N ASP A 24 -10.40 -2.24 -14.96
CA ASP A 24 -10.39 -0.99 -14.20
C ASP A 24 -9.16 -0.18 -14.67
N PRO A 25 -9.34 0.98 -15.35
CA PRO A 25 -8.25 1.78 -15.90
C PRO A 25 -7.34 2.38 -14.81
N LEU A 26 -7.70 2.20 -13.53
CA LEU A 26 -6.92 2.64 -12.38
C LEU A 26 -6.07 1.51 -11.77
N ARG A 27 -6.10 0.28 -12.31
CA ARG A 27 -5.17 -0.78 -11.91
C ARG A 27 -3.75 -0.42 -12.37
N PRO A 28 -2.76 -0.37 -11.47
CA PRO A 28 -1.37 -0.26 -11.88
C PRO A 28 -1.00 -1.40 -12.84
N PHE A 29 -0.42 -1.04 -13.98
CA PHE A 29 -0.19 -1.93 -15.11
C PHE A 29 0.88 -3.03 -14.86
N ASP A 30 1.54 -3.05 -13.71
CA ASP A 30 2.70 -3.92 -13.48
C ASP A 30 2.35 -5.40 -13.19
N GLY A 31 1.06 -5.71 -13.02
CA GLY A 31 0.56 -7.07 -12.80
C GLY A 31 0.98 -7.71 -11.47
N ARG A 32 1.60 -6.96 -10.56
CA ARG A 32 2.09 -7.47 -9.27
C ARG A 32 1.08 -7.33 -8.14
N GLN A 33 0.07 -6.47 -8.29
CA GLN A 33 -1.00 -6.31 -7.30
C GLN A 33 -2.14 -7.28 -7.57
N SER A 34 -2.58 -7.97 -6.50
CA SER A 34 -3.85 -8.69 -6.51
C SER A 34 -5.02 -7.69 -6.64
N GLU A 35 -6.17 -8.17 -7.12
CA GLU A 35 -7.39 -7.36 -7.19
C GLU A 35 -7.75 -6.77 -5.82
N VAL A 36 -7.68 -7.59 -4.77
CA VAL A 36 -7.89 -7.16 -3.38
C VAL A 36 -6.94 -6.03 -3.01
N ALA A 37 -5.64 -6.13 -3.32
CA ALA A 37 -4.68 -5.06 -3.01
C ALA A 37 -5.04 -3.74 -3.70
N ALA A 38 -5.45 -3.79 -4.98
CA ALA A 38 -5.88 -2.60 -5.72
C ALA A 38 -7.15 -1.96 -5.13
N GLU A 39 -8.11 -2.79 -4.70
CA GLU A 39 -9.32 -2.32 -4.02
C GLU A 39 -9.00 -1.63 -2.69
N LEU A 40 -8.19 -2.26 -1.84
CA LEU A 40 -7.74 -1.68 -0.57
C LEU A 40 -7.01 -0.35 -0.79
N GLN A 41 -6.09 -0.31 -1.76
CA GLN A 41 -5.35 0.90 -2.11
C GLN A 41 -6.29 2.03 -2.52
N ARG A 42 -7.33 1.73 -3.30
CA ARG A 42 -8.34 2.70 -3.72
C ARG A 42 -9.12 3.26 -2.54
N GLY A 43 -9.57 2.40 -1.63
CA GLY A 43 -10.25 2.80 -0.40
C GLY A 43 -9.41 3.73 0.46
N VAL A 44 -8.15 3.36 0.68
CA VAL A 44 -7.16 4.15 1.43
C VAL A 44 -6.97 5.52 0.78
N CYS A 45 -6.75 5.57 -0.54
CA CYS A 45 -6.58 6.83 -1.27
C CYS A 45 -7.80 7.74 -1.10
N ARG A 46 -9.02 7.20 -1.21
CA ARG A 46 -10.26 7.97 -1.02
C ARG A 46 -10.37 8.51 0.40
N ALA A 47 -10.08 7.68 1.41
CA ALA A 47 -10.15 8.05 2.81
C ALA A 47 -9.16 9.17 3.18
N PHE A 48 -7.95 9.16 2.62
CA PHE A 48 -6.97 10.23 2.80
C PHE A 48 -7.35 11.51 2.06
N ARG A 49 -7.87 11.39 0.83
CA ARG A 49 -8.36 12.56 0.07
C ARG A 49 -9.53 13.24 0.78
N ALA A 50 -10.45 12.48 1.36
CA ALA A 50 -11.56 13.01 2.17
C ALA A 50 -11.07 13.77 3.41
N ARG A 51 -9.88 13.45 3.94
CA ARG A 51 -9.20 14.15 5.04
C ARG A 51 -8.27 15.27 4.57
N GLY A 52 -8.34 15.67 3.30
CA GLY A 52 -7.55 16.77 2.74
C GLY A 52 -6.08 16.43 2.44
N HIS A 53 -5.69 15.16 2.46
CA HIS A 53 -4.32 14.77 2.14
C HIS A 53 -4.14 14.66 0.62
N SER A 54 -2.91 14.84 0.14
CA SER A 54 -2.52 14.42 -1.22
C SER A 54 -1.90 13.03 -1.16
N VAL A 55 -2.03 12.25 -2.23
CA VAL A 55 -1.65 10.82 -2.23
C VAL A 55 -0.89 10.48 -3.50
N VAL A 56 0.16 9.66 -3.37
CA VAL A 56 0.91 9.03 -4.46
C VAL A 56 1.08 7.56 -4.10
N THR A 57 0.71 6.66 -5.02
CA THR A 57 0.86 5.21 -4.84
C THR A 57 2.19 4.70 -5.39
N GLU A 58 2.66 3.51 -5.02
CA GLU A 58 3.83 2.86 -5.60
C GLU A 58 5.09 3.78 -5.67
N LEU A 59 5.39 4.51 -4.58
CA LEU A 59 6.48 5.48 -4.53
C LEU A 59 7.81 4.80 -4.21
N SER A 60 8.77 4.85 -5.12
CA SER A 60 10.14 4.39 -4.85
C SER A 60 10.84 5.28 -3.83
N LEU A 61 11.44 4.64 -2.82
CA LEU A 61 12.17 5.29 -1.72
C LEU A 61 13.69 5.20 -1.94
N ALA A 62 14.45 6.00 -1.20
CA ALA A 62 15.90 6.11 -1.37
C ALA A 62 16.67 4.82 -1.02
N ASN A 63 16.09 3.92 -0.22
CA ASN A 63 16.64 2.60 0.08
C ASN A 63 16.31 1.53 -0.98
N GLY A 64 15.70 1.91 -2.10
CA GLY A 64 15.27 0.98 -3.14
C GLY A 64 13.99 0.21 -2.82
N ARG A 65 13.33 0.48 -1.67
CA ARG A 65 11.98 -0.01 -1.39
C ARG A 65 10.95 0.79 -2.20
N ARG A 66 9.72 0.28 -2.22
CA ARG A 66 8.57 0.94 -2.82
C ARG A 66 7.45 0.95 -1.79
N ALA A 67 6.97 2.13 -1.42
CA ALA A 67 5.82 2.27 -0.53
C ALA A 67 4.54 2.18 -1.36
N ASP A 68 3.58 1.38 -0.90
CA ASP A 68 2.32 1.15 -1.64
C ASP A 68 1.50 2.44 -1.73
N VAL A 69 1.34 3.15 -0.60
CA VAL A 69 0.68 4.46 -0.56
C VAL A 69 1.49 5.41 0.30
N VAL A 70 1.76 6.60 -0.24
CA VAL A 70 2.30 7.73 0.50
C VAL A 70 1.26 8.84 0.52
N ALA A 71 0.89 9.30 1.70
CA ALA A 71 0.01 10.44 1.89
C ALA A 71 0.78 11.63 2.49
N LEU A 72 0.50 12.82 1.99
CA LEU A 72 1.06 14.08 2.48
C LEU A 72 -0.07 14.94 3.05
N SER A 73 -0.02 15.21 4.35
CA SER A 73 -0.99 16.07 5.04
C SER A 73 -0.83 17.54 4.64
N PRO A 74 -1.85 18.41 4.83
CA PRO A 74 -1.71 19.85 4.63
C PRO A 74 -0.62 20.49 5.49
N GLY A 75 -0.30 19.90 6.65
CA GLY A 75 0.76 20.33 7.55
C GLY A 75 2.17 19.85 7.16
N GLY A 76 2.28 19.01 6.11
CA GLY A 76 3.54 18.45 5.65
C GLY A 76 3.96 17.15 6.35
N ASP A 77 3.03 16.48 7.05
CA ASP A 77 3.27 15.15 7.60
C ASP A 77 3.27 14.12 6.47
N VAL A 78 4.25 13.22 6.50
CA VAL A 78 4.42 12.15 5.53
C VAL A 78 3.94 10.86 6.17
N LEU A 79 2.91 10.24 5.60
CA LEU A 79 2.36 8.97 6.05
C LEU A 79 2.67 7.91 5.00
N ILE A 80 3.09 6.73 5.43
CA ILE A 80 3.19 5.55 4.56
C ILE A 80 2.11 4.56 4.99
N VAL A 81 1.43 3.96 4.00
CA VAL A 81 0.51 2.84 4.22
C VAL A 81 0.96 1.67 3.37
N GLU A 82 1.22 0.54 4.03
CA GLU A 82 1.49 -0.75 3.40
C GLU A 82 0.18 -1.54 3.27
N ILE A 83 -0.13 -1.99 2.05
CA ILE A 83 -1.33 -2.75 1.75
C ILE A 83 -1.02 -4.23 1.93
N LYS A 84 -1.78 -4.92 2.78
CA LYS A 84 -1.66 -6.38 2.94
C LYS A 84 -2.95 -7.06 2.54
N SER A 85 -2.92 -7.71 1.38
CA SER A 85 -4.11 -8.36 0.81
C SER A 85 -4.45 -9.69 1.49
N CYS A 86 -3.48 -10.32 2.14
CA CYS A 86 -3.68 -11.55 2.91
C CYS A 86 -2.59 -11.75 3.97
N LEU A 87 -2.79 -12.74 4.85
CA LEU A 87 -1.84 -13.02 5.93
C LEU A 87 -0.46 -13.49 5.42
N LEU A 88 -0.40 -14.15 4.26
CA LEU A 88 0.85 -14.57 3.64
C LEU A 88 1.69 -13.37 3.16
N ASP A 89 1.02 -12.37 2.58
CA ASP A 89 1.61 -11.10 2.15
C ASP A 89 2.28 -10.39 3.34
N TYR A 90 1.55 -10.25 4.45
CA TYR A 90 2.12 -9.70 5.69
C TYR A 90 3.32 -10.50 6.21
N ARG A 91 3.23 -11.84 6.27
CA ARG A 91 4.33 -12.69 6.78
C ARG A 91 5.57 -12.66 5.90
N SER A 92 5.42 -12.39 4.61
CA SER A 92 6.53 -12.32 3.65
C SER A 92 7.25 -10.97 3.72
N ASP A 93 6.58 -9.92 4.19
CA ASP A 93 7.15 -8.59 4.38
C ASP A 93 7.85 -8.45 5.74
N ALA A 94 9.04 -9.04 5.83
CA ALA A 94 9.88 -8.97 7.02
C ALA A 94 10.64 -7.65 7.18
N LYS A 95 10.39 -6.64 6.33
CA LYS A 95 11.21 -5.42 6.23
C LYS A 95 10.42 -4.13 6.29
N TRP A 96 9.17 -4.20 6.73
CA TRP A 96 8.31 -3.02 6.88
C TRP A 96 8.92 -1.94 7.79
N GLN A 97 9.79 -2.30 8.73
CA GLN A 97 10.48 -1.34 9.61
C GLN A 97 11.40 -0.40 8.81
N ASP A 98 11.86 -0.80 7.61
CA ASP A 98 12.66 0.05 6.73
C ASP A 98 11.92 1.35 6.37
N TYR A 99 10.58 1.35 6.38
CA TYR A 99 9.73 2.49 6.05
C TYR A 99 9.65 3.56 7.13
N LEU A 100 9.93 3.24 8.40
CA LEU A 100 9.86 4.19 9.52
C LEU A 100 10.81 5.38 9.32
N SER A 101 11.92 5.18 8.60
CA SER A 101 12.86 6.26 8.28
C SER A 101 12.38 7.23 7.18
N TYR A 102 11.21 6.98 6.58
CA TYR A 102 10.64 7.71 5.45
C TYR A 102 9.24 8.28 5.71
N CYS A 103 8.67 8.09 6.91
CA CYS A 103 7.37 8.64 7.29
C CYS A 103 7.37 9.12 8.74
N ASP A 104 6.42 9.99 9.06
CA ASP A 104 6.07 10.34 10.43
C ASP A 104 5.18 9.28 11.09
N ARG A 105 4.41 8.56 10.27
CA ARG A 105 3.43 7.56 10.68
C ARG A 105 3.35 6.45 9.64
N LEU A 106 3.44 5.20 10.11
CA LEU A 106 3.31 4.00 9.30
C LEU A 106 1.99 3.29 9.63
N TYR A 107 1.21 2.99 8.61
CA TYR A 107 -0.04 2.24 8.70
C TYR A 107 0.05 0.94 7.91
N PHE A 108 -0.69 -0.06 8.35
CA PHE A 108 -1.11 -1.18 7.51
C PHE A 108 -2.57 -0.98 7.12
N ALA A 109 -2.89 -1.28 5.86
CA ALA A 109 -4.25 -1.33 5.38
C ALA A 109 -4.60 -2.75 4.91
N VAL A 110 -5.71 -3.27 5.43
CA VAL A 110 -6.15 -4.65 5.25
C VAL A 110 -7.67 -4.72 5.03
N ALA A 111 -8.15 -5.86 4.53
CA ALA A 111 -9.58 -6.13 4.41
C ALA A 111 -10.22 -6.40 5.79
N SER A 112 -11.54 -6.28 5.89
CA SER A 112 -12.29 -6.44 7.15
C SER A 112 -12.21 -7.84 7.76
N ASP A 113 -11.92 -8.86 6.95
CA ASP A 113 -11.77 -10.27 7.34
C ASP A 113 -10.32 -10.66 7.67
N PHE A 114 -9.38 -9.71 7.58
CA PHE A 114 -7.98 -9.94 7.91
C PHE A 114 -7.77 -10.13 9.42
N LEU A 115 -6.89 -11.07 9.81
CA LEU A 115 -6.52 -11.29 11.21
C LEU A 115 -5.69 -10.12 11.76
N CYS A 116 -6.36 -9.07 12.25
CA CYS A 116 -5.74 -7.80 12.65
C CYS A 116 -4.77 -7.92 13.84
N GLU A 117 -4.91 -8.97 14.66
CA GLU A 117 -4.09 -9.23 15.84
C GLU A 117 -2.60 -9.45 15.51
N VAL A 118 -2.28 -9.83 14.27
CA VAL A 118 -0.89 -10.02 13.83
C VAL A 118 -0.18 -8.70 13.54
N ILE A 119 -0.93 -7.61 13.33
CA ILE A 119 -0.38 -6.31 12.97
C ILE A 119 0.24 -5.67 14.22
N PRO A 120 1.50 -5.21 14.18
CA PRO A 120 2.19 -4.68 15.35
C PRO A 120 1.44 -3.50 15.96
N VAL A 121 1.34 -3.46 17.30
CA VAL A 121 0.63 -2.41 18.02
C VAL A 121 1.22 -1.01 17.81
N ALA A 122 2.52 -0.94 17.49
CA ALA A 122 3.20 0.31 17.16
C ALA A 122 2.78 0.90 15.81
N ALA A 123 2.28 0.06 14.90
CA ALA A 123 1.80 0.49 13.59
C ALA A 123 0.30 0.80 13.62
N GLY A 124 -0.08 1.76 12.77
CA GLY A 124 -1.47 2.13 12.57
C GLY A 124 -2.20 1.04 11.81
N LEU A 125 -3.51 0.98 11.98
CA LEU A 125 -4.36 -0.02 11.32
C LEU A 125 -5.53 0.68 10.63
N ILE A 126 -5.67 0.39 9.35
CA ILE A 126 -6.76 0.85 8.49
C ILE A 126 -7.48 -0.38 7.96
N LEU A 127 -8.81 -0.39 8.08
CA LEU A 127 -9.66 -1.33 7.35
C LEU A 127 -10.14 -0.65 6.09
N ALA A 128 -9.98 -1.30 4.95
CA ALA A 128 -10.32 -0.72 3.66
C ALA A 128 -11.09 -1.70 2.78
N ASP A 129 -11.74 -1.15 1.77
CA ASP A 129 -12.32 -1.85 0.63
C ASP A 129 -12.24 -0.93 -0.61
N ARG A 130 -12.83 -1.33 -1.74
CA ARG A 130 -12.82 -0.49 -2.95
C ARG A 130 -13.52 0.87 -2.79
N TYR A 131 -14.37 1.02 -1.77
CA TYR A 131 -15.24 2.17 -1.60
C TYR A 131 -14.64 3.23 -0.68
N GLY A 132 -13.97 2.82 0.39
CA GLY A 132 -13.39 3.73 1.38
C GLY A 132 -12.48 3.00 2.36
N ALA A 133 -12.16 3.68 3.47
CA ALA A 133 -11.38 3.10 4.54
C ALA A 133 -11.66 3.77 5.88
N GLU A 134 -11.61 2.98 6.95
CA GLU A 134 -11.76 3.38 8.33
C GLU A 134 -10.44 3.23 9.09
N LEU A 135 -10.10 4.25 9.87
CA LEU A 135 -8.90 4.24 10.70
C LEU A 135 -9.25 3.63 12.06
N MET A 136 -8.74 2.42 12.31
CA MET A 136 -9.04 1.66 13.52
C MET A 136 -8.07 1.94 14.65
N ARG A 137 -6.80 2.24 14.31
CA ARG A 137 -5.73 2.47 15.28
C ARG A 137 -4.71 3.47 14.76
N GLU A 138 -4.39 4.48 15.57
CA GLU A 138 -3.27 5.39 15.29
C GLU A 138 -1.91 4.74 15.60
N PRO A 139 -0.87 4.97 14.79
CA PRO A 139 0.48 4.52 15.04
C PRO A 139 1.16 5.35 16.13
N ILE A 140 2.28 4.82 16.61
CA ILE A 140 3.29 5.64 17.28
C ILE A 140 3.86 6.62 16.24
N GLU A 141 3.91 7.90 16.62
CA GLU A 141 4.46 8.95 15.77
C GLU A 141 5.98 9.04 15.91
N GLU A 142 6.69 8.95 14.79
CA GLU A 142 8.15 9.10 14.71
C GLU A 142 8.51 10.20 13.71
N ARG A 143 8.61 11.44 14.20
CA ARG A 143 8.79 12.61 13.33
C ARG A 143 10.07 12.53 12.48
N LEU A 144 9.91 12.74 11.18
CA LEU A 144 11.04 12.94 10.28
C LEU A 144 11.80 14.21 10.65
N SER A 145 13.14 14.12 10.61
CA SER A 145 14.01 15.29 10.63
C SER A 145 13.70 16.21 9.44
N ALA A 146 13.98 17.50 9.58
CA ALA A 146 13.72 18.48 8.52
C ALA A 146 14.38 18.09 7.18
N ALA A 147 15.60 17.53 7.22
CA ALA A 147 16.30 17.05 6.03
C ALA A 147 15.59 15.87 5.35
N ARG A 148 15.15 14.87 6.13
CA ARG A 148 14.42 13.70 5.60
C ARG A 148 13.04 14.09 5.07
N ARG A 149 12.31 14.95 5.79
CA ARG A 149 11.02 15.48 5.34
C ARG A 149 11.15 16.19 4.00
N LYS A 150 12.14 17.08 3.86
CA LYS A 150 12.42 17.76 2.59
C LYS A 150 12.70 16.76 1.46
N ALA A 151 13.53 15.75 1.71
CA ALA A 151 13.83 14.73 0.70
C ALA A 151 12.58 13.95 0.28
N MET A 152 11.74 13.55 1.24
CA MET A 152 10.47 12.87 0.97
C MET A 152 9.48 13.73 0.19
N MET A 153 9.30 15.00 0.58
CA MET A 153 8.42 15.92 -0.15
C MET A 153 8.89 16.17 -1.58
N LEU A 154 10.21 16.29 -1.81
CA LEU A 154 10.75 16.42 -3.17
C LEU A 154 10.53 15.15 -4.00
N CYS A 155 10.75 13.97 -3.41
CA CYS A 155 10.48 12.69 -4.06
C CYS A 155 9.01 12.56 -4.45
N PHE A 156 8.10 12.81 -3.50
CA PHE A 156 6.66 12.80 -3.69
C PHE A 156 6.21 13.79 -4.79
N ALA A 157 6.65 15.05 -4.70
CA ALA A 157 6.25 16.09 -5.65
C ALA A 157 6.71 15.78 -7.08
N ARG A 158 7.96 15.30 -7.24
CA ARG A 158 8.48 14.89 -8.54
C ARG A 158 7.70 13.70 -9.10
N ALA A 159 7.44 12.69 -8.30
CA ALA A 159 6.67 11.52 -8.74
C ALA A 159 5.25 11.92 -9.18
N ALA A 160 4.56 12.74 -8.38
CA ALA A 160 3.22 13.24 -8.70
C ALA A 160 3.22 14.05 -10.01
N ALA A 161 4.13 15.02 -10.15
CA ALA A 161 4.21 15.87 -11.33
C ALA A 161 4.55 15.08 -12.60
N LEU A 162 5.50 14.15 -12.53
CA LEU A 162 5.89 13.32 -13.67
C LEU A 162 4.75 12.38 -14.11
N ARG A 163 3.98 11.83 -13.16
CA ARG A 163 2.82 10.99 -13.47
C ARG A 163 1.67 11.80 -14.05
N LEU A 164 1.40 12.99 -13.52
CA LEU A 164 0.42 13.90 -14.10
C LEU A 164 0.82 14.31 -15.52
N GLN A 165 2.07 14.65 -15.75
CA GLN A 165 2.56 15.00 -17.08
C GLN A 165 2.41 13.82 -18.07
N ARG A 166 2.77 12.60 -17.66
CA ARG A 166 2.55 11.39 -18.47
C ARG A 166 1.07 11.13 -18.76
N HIS A 167 0.17 11.49 -17.83
CA HIS A 167 -1.27 11.37 -18.04
C HIS A 167 -1.80 12.43 -19.01
N LEU A 168 -1.31 13.67 -18.92
CA LEU A 168 -1.73 14.79 -19.76
C LEU A 168 -1.14 14.73 -21.18
N ASP A 169 0.09 14.23 -21.30
CA ASP A 169 0.81 14.06 -22.56
C ASP A 169 1.54 12.70 -22.58
N PRO A 170 0.87 11.61 -22.95
CA PRO A 170 1.48 10.28 -22.99
C PRO A 170 2.69 10.16 -23.92
N GLY A 171 2.88 11.09 -24.87
CA GLY A 171 3.99 11.10 -25.82
C GLY A 171 5.24 11.85 -25.33
N CYS A 172 5.19 12.51 -24.18
CA CYS A 172 6.26 13.41 -23.73
C CYS A 172 7.50 12.72 -23.13
N GLY A 173 7.52 11.39 -23.03
CA GLY A 173 8.57 10.64 -22.37
C GLY A 173 9.45 9.86 -23.34
N PHE A 174 10.77 10.05 -23.29
CA PHE A 174 11.72 9.01 -23.70
C PHE A 174 11.77 7.95 -22.58
N GLU A 175 11.80 6.66 -22.94
CA GLU A 175 12.13 5.60 -21.98
C GLU A 175 13.54 5.90 -21.43
N ILE A 176 13.63 6.14 -20.12
CA ILE A 176 14.91 6.24 -19.38
C ILE A 176 15.15 4.90 -18.70
#